data_AF-A0A1G5CIN5-F1
#
_entry.id   AF-A0A1G5CIN5-F1
#
_cell.length_a   1.000
_cell.length_b   1.000
_cell.length_c   1.000
_cell.angle_alpha   90.00
_cell.angle_beta   90.00
_cell.angle_gamma   90.00
#
_symmetry.space_group_name_H-M   'P 1'
#
loop_
_entity.id
_entity.type
_entity.pdbx_description
1 polymer ?
#
loop_
_entity_poly.entity_id
_entity_poly.type
_entity_poly.pdbx_seq_one_letter_code
_entity_poly.pdbx_strand_id
1 'polypeptide(L)'
;MAPHAADLGLMFYTGKMFPAAYQGGIFSAQHGSWNRTKPIGARVMFTPLKPDGTADKPQVFAEGWLNENGEYLGRPVDVAMLLDGSLLVSDDTAGAIYRISYEGQ
;
A
#
# COMPACT_ATOMS: atom_id res chain seq x y z
N MET A 1 -3.72 10.34 7.15
CA MET A 1 -2.83 10.17 5.98
C MET A 1 -1.72 11.22 6.04
N ALA A 2 -0.55 10.92 5.49
CA ALA A 2 0.59 11.84 5.52
C ALA A 2 0.49 12.84 4.36
N PRO A 3 0.57 14.17 4.60
CA PRO A 3 0.56 15.16 3.54
C PRO A 3 1.65 14.87 2.50
N HIS A 4 1.31 15.08 1.23
CA HIS A 4 2.18 14.88 0.07
C HIS A 4 2.63 13.44 -0.19
N ALA A 5 2.07 12.42 0.47
CA ALA A 5 2.36 11.02 0.14
C ALA A 5 1.80 10.57 -1.23
N ALA A 6 0.87 11.36 -1.80
CA ALA A 6 0.24 11.12 -3.09
C ALA A 6 -0.43 9.73 -3.16
N ASP A 7 -1.44 9.51 -2.32
CA ASP A 7 -2.28 8.32 -2.40
C ASP A 7 -3.05 8.35 -3.74
N LEU A 8 -2.79 7.40 -4.64
CA LEU A 8 -3.37 7.37 -6.01
C LEU A 8 -4.38 6.24 -6.22
N GLY A 9 -4.20 5.11 -5.52
CA GLY A 9 -5.04 3.93 -5.66
C GLY A 9 -5.51 3.39 -4.32
N LEU A 10 -6.68 2.77 -4.33
CA LEU A 10 -7.36 2.30 -3.13
C LEU A 10 -8.28 1.10 -3.45
N MET A 11 -8.28 0.09 -2.58
CA MET A 11 -9.26 -1.00 -2.65
C MET A 11 -9.71 -1.48 -1.27
N PHE A 12 -10.97 -1.95 -1.16
CA PHE A 12 -11.47 -2.66 0.02
C PHE A 12 -11.11 -4.15 -0.08
N TYR A 13 -10.38 -4.67 0.90
CA TYR A 13 -9.88 -6.03 0.88
C TYR A 13 -10.86 -7.04 1.47
N THR A 14 -11.27 -7.99 0.64
CA THR A 14 -12.24 -9.04 0.97
C THR A 14 -11.63 -10.45 0.98
N GLY A 15 -10.32 -10.56 0.71
CA GLY A 15 -9.59 -11.82 0.68
C GLY A 15 -9.15 -12.30 2.06
N LYS A 16 -8.52 -13.49 2.09
CA LYS A 16 -8.02 -14.14 3.31
C LYS A 16 -6.54 -14.56 3.24
N MET A 17 -5.82 -14.20 2.17
CA MET A 17 -4.39 -14.50 1.97
C MET A 17 -3.53 -13.93 3.11
N PHE A 18 -3.78 -12.68 3.51
CA PHE A 18 -3.05 -12.03 4.60
C PHE A 18 -3.60 -12.36 5.99
N PRO A 19 -2.78 -12.22 7.06
CA PRO A 19 -3.21 -12.39 8.45
C PRO A 19 -4.50 -11.64 8.80
N ALA A 20 -5.23 -12.13 9.81
CA ALA A 20 -6.53 -11.57 10.20
C ALA A 20 -6.52 -10.04 10.45
N ALA A 21 -5.39 -9.50 10.91
CA ALA A 21 -5.20 -8.06 11.10
C ALA A 21 -5.35 -7.21 9.81
N TYR A 22 -5.23 -7.83 8.64
CA TYR A 22 -5.34 -7.18 7.33
C TYR A 22 -6.65 -7.50 6.61
N GLN A 23 -7.59 -8.22 7.24
CA GLN A 23 -8.85 -8.62 6.59
C GLN A 23 -9.95 -7.58 6.82
N GLY A 24 -10.74 -7.28 5.77
CA GLY A 24 -11.89 -6.37 5.86
C GLY A 24 -11.54 -4.88 5.93
N GLY A 25 -10.27 -4.51 5.73
CA GLY A 25 -9.83 -3.12 5.67
C GLY A 25 -9.59 -2.61 4.26
N ILE A 26 -8.85 -1.52 4.16
CA ILE A 26 -8.54 -0.81 2.92
C ILE A 26 -7.05 -0.89 2.65
N PHE A 27 -6.64 -1.30 1.46
CA PHE A 27 -5.29 -1.05 0.95
C PHE A 27 -5.27 0.25 0.16
N SER A 28 -4.23 1.06 0.33
CA SER A 28 -3.97 2.22 -0.53
C SER A 28 -2.51 2.32 -0.95
N ALA A 29 -2.26 2.78 -2.17
CA ALA A 29 -0.92 2.98 -2.72
C ALA A 29 -0.52 4.44 -2.62
N GLN A 30 0.63 4.70 -1.97
CA GLN A 30 1.26 6.02 -1.89
C GLN A 30 2.38 6.12 -2.94
N HIS A 31 2.18 6.99 -3.92
CA HIS A 31 3.11 7.19 -5.04
C HIS A 31 4.40 7.89 -4.63
N GLY A 32 4.36 8.71 -3.59
CA GLY A 32 5.51 9.41 -3.05
C GLY A 32 5.49 10.91 -3.29
N SER A 33 6.05 11.66 -2.35
CA SER A 33 6.18 13.11 -2.43
C SER A 33 7.13 13.55 -3.55
N TRP A 34 6.80 14.68 -4.18
CA TRP A 34 7.73 15.41 -5.05
C TRP A 34 8.13 16.78 -4.45
N ASN A 35 7.31 17.34 -3.56
CA ASN A 35 7.51 18.67 -2.98
C ASN A 35 7.60 18.62 -1.45
N ARG A 36 8.58 17.90 -0.93
CA ARG A 36 8.84 17.81 0.51
C ARG A 36 10.34 17.66 0.77
N THR A 37 10.89 18.40 1.74
CA THR A 37 12.33 18.36 2.09
C THR A 37 12.79 16.99 2.53
N LYS A 38 11.97 16.28 3.31
CA LYS A 38 12.18 14.86 3.62
C LYS A 38 11.18 14.05 2.79
N PRO A 39 11.61 13.23 1.84
CA PRO A 39 10.70 12.39 1.06
C PRO A 39 9.82 11.49 1.96
N ILE A 40 8.63 11.14 1.47
CA ILE A 40 7.69 10.20 2.11
C ILE A 40 6.85 9.51 1.05
N GLY A 41 6.19 8.42 1.40
CA GLY A 41 5.34 7.62 0.51
C GLY A 41 6.14 6.48 -0.11
N ALA A 42 5.87 6.15 -1.37
CA ALA A 42 6.41 4.98 -2.07
C ALA A 42 6.23 3.69 -1.25
N ARG A 43 4.97 3.43 -0.90
CA ARG A 43 4.57 2.33 -0.02
C ARG A 43 3.09 2.00 -0.19
N VAL A 44 2.72 0.80 0.22
CA VAL A 44 1.33 0.38 0.38
C VAL A 44 0.95 0.51 1.84
N MET A 45 -0.21 1.12 2.10
CA MET A 45 -0.79 1.29 3.40
C MET A 45 -1.96 0.34 3.58
N PHE A 46 -2.24 -0.04 4.83
CA PHE A 46 -3.48 -0.68 5.22
C PHE A 46 -4.21 0.17 6.26
N THR A 47 -5.51 0.34 6.09
CA THR A 47 -6.38 1.03 7.05
C THR A 47 -7.46 0.05 7.51
N PRO A 48 -7.47 -0.38 8.79
CA PRO A 48 -8.54 -1.21 9.31
C PRO A 48 -9.85 -0.43 9.35
N LEU A 49 -10.97 -1.16 9.26
CA LEU A 49 -12.29 -0.60 9.50
C LEU A 49 -12.84 -1.09 10.83
N LYS A 50 -13.48 -0.19 11.57
CA LYS A 50 -14.20 -0.51 12.80
C LYS A 50 -15.55 -1.17 12.47
N PRO A 51 -16.23 -1.81 13.45
CA PRO A 51 -17.52 -2.45 13.22
C PRO A 51 -18.62 -1.54 12.67
N ASP A 52 -18.52 -0.23 12.88
CA ASP A 52 -19.44 0.78 12.35
C ASP A 52 -19.09 1.25 10.93
N GLY A 53 -18.06 0.66 10.30
CA GLY A 53 -17.58 1.00 8.97
C GLY A 53 -16.65 2.23 8.94
N THR A 54 -16.35 2.86 10.08
CA THR A 54 -15.41 3.98 10.12
C THR A 54 -13.96 3.53 10.04
N ALA A 55 -13.12 4.34 9.41
CA ALA A 55 -11.69 4.06 9.31
C ALA A 55 -10.99 4.17 10.66
N ASP A 56 -10.14 3.19 10.98
CA ASP A 56 -9.21 3.24 12.10
C ASP A 56 -7.83 3.75 11.64
N LYS A 57 -6.81 3.67 12.50
CA LYS A 57 -5.46 4.17 12.23
C LYS A 57 -4.80 3.44 11.05
N PRO A 58 -4.38 4.15 9.98
CA PRO A 58 -3.60 3.56 8.90
C PRO A 58 -2.22 3.10 9.38
N GLN A 59 -1.73 2.00 8.81
CA GLN A 59 -0.42 1.40 9.06
C GLN A 59 0.28 1.04 7.74
N VAL A 60 1.61 1.00 7.76
CA VAL A 60 2.39 0.56 6.60
C VAL A 60 2.19 -0.94 6.42
N PHE A 61 1.85 -1.37 5.21
CA PHE A 61 1.73 -2.77 4.85
C PHE A 61 2.98 -3.27 4.10
N ALA A 62 3.44 -2.50 3.12
CA ALA A 62 4.67 -2.80 2.38
C ALA A 62 5.38 -1.49 2.04
N GLU A 63 6.69 -1.42 2.25
CA GLU A 63 7.55 -0.30 1.91
C GLU A 63 8.92 -0.80 1.42
N GLY A 64 9.80 0.11 1.02
CA GLY A 64 11.14 -0.21 0.48
C GLY A 64 11.41 0.39 -0.90
N TRP A 65 10.39 0.99 -1.53
CA TRP A 65 10.56 1.74 -2.77
C TRP A 65 11.16 3.13 -2.58
N LEU A 66 11.22 3.65 -1.35
CA LEU A 66 12.00 4.82 -0.98
C LEU A 66 13.20 4.36 -0.14
N ASN A 67 14.42 4.57 -0.64
CA ASN A 67 15.63 4.14 0.06
C ASN A 67 16.04 5.14 1.16
N GLU A 68 17.05 4.77 1.95
CA GLU A 68 17.56 5.58 3.06
C GLU A 68 18.17 6.93 2.62
N ASN A 69 18.60 7.01 1.36
CA ASN A 69 19.13 8.24 0.75
C ASN A 69 18.03 9.18 0.24
N GLY A 70 16.75 8.77 0.34
CA GLY A 70 15.62 9.54 -0.15
C GLY A 70 15.36 9.40 -1.65
N GLU A 71 15.94 8.38 -2.30
CA GLU A 71 15.71 8.09 -3.71
C GLU A 71 14.56 7.09 -3.89
N TYR A 72 13.72 7.36 -4.90
CA TYR A 72 12.62 6.49 -5.28
C TYR A 72 13.13 5.40 -6.22
N LEU A 73 13.16 4.16 -5.74
CA LEU A 73 13.41 2.93 -6.52
C LEU A 73 12.15 2.47 -7.28
N GLY A 74 10.99 2.97 -6.86
CA GLY A 74 9.73 2.82 -7.56
C GLY A 74 8.63 3.66 -6.93
N ARG A 75 7.48 3.72 -7.57
CA ARG A 75 6.37 4.59 -7.19
C ARG A 75 5.04 3.87 -7.38
N PRO A 76 4.53 3.19 -6.33
CA PRO A 76 3.24 2.52 -6.36
C PRO A 76 2.10 3.44 -6.78
N VAL A 77 1.29 3.00 -7.74
CA VAL A 77 0.14 3.76 -8.26
C VAL A 77 -1.17 3.18 -7.75
N ASP A 78 -1.47 1.92 -8.07
CA ASP A 78 -2.73 1.28 -7.73
C ASP A 78 -2.54 -0.12 -7.13
N VAL A 79 -3.59 -0.60 -6.46
CA VAL A 79 -3.66 -1.91 -5.82
C VAL A 79 -4.90 -2.67 -6.26
N ALA A 80 -4.72 -3.96 -6.54
CA ALA A 80 -5.82 -4.85 -6.89
C ALA A 80 -5.64 -6.23 -6.25
N MET A 81 -6.74 -6.88 -5.88
CA MET A 81 -6.71 -8.22 -5.29
C MET A 81 -6.90 -9.29 -6.38
N LEU A 82 -6.04 -10.31 -6.38
CA LEU A 82 -6.22 -11.53 -7.17
C LEU A 82 -7.23 -12.48 -6.52
N LEU A 83 -7.72 -13.46 -7.28
CA LEU A 83 -8.70 -14.44 -6.80
C LEU A 83 -8.23 -15.26 -5.58
N ASP A 84 -6.93 -15.47 -5.46
CA ASP A 84 -6.32 -16.16 -4.30
C ASP A 84 -6.20 -15.24 -3.06
N GLY A 85 -6.55 -13.96 -3.18
CA GLY A 85 -6.41 -12.94 -2.15
C GLY A 85 -5.04 -12.26 -2.12
N SER A 86 -4.09 -12.63 -2.97
CA SER A 86 -2.82 -11.88 -3.09
C SER A 86 -3.04 -10.48 -3.67
N LEU A 87 -2.12 -9.56 -3.37
CA LEU A 87 -2.22 -8.16 -3.78
C LEU A 87 -1.31 -7.89 -4.98
N LEU A 88 -1.87 -7.32 -6.04
CA LEU A 88 -1.11 -6.69 -7.12
C LEU A 88 -0.88 -5.22 -6.80
N VAL A 89 0.32 -4.73 -7.10
CA VAL A 89 0.71 -3.32 -6.96
C VAL A 89 1.35 -2.87 -8.27
N SER A 90 0.79 -1.83 -8.90
CA SER A 90 1.38 -1.27 -10.12
C SER A 90 2.40 -0.18 -9.79
N ASP A 91 3.47 -0.09 -10.59
CA ASP A 91 4.55 0.89 -10.42
C ASP A 91 4.95 1.49 -11.75
N ASP A 92 4.69 2.78 -11.92
CA ASP A 92 4.92 3.50 -13.18
C ASP A 92 6.39 3.90 -13.38
N THR A 93 7.16 4.01 -12.31
CA THR A 93 8.58 4.36 -12.33
C THR A 93 9.43 3.14 -12.67
N ALA A 94 9.10 2.00 -12.09
CA ALA A 94 9.77 0.73 -12.37
C ALA A 94 9.23 0.03 -13.63
N GLY A 95 8.06 0.45 -14.14
CA GLY A 95 7.38 -0.22 -15.25
C GLY A 95 6.97 -1.66 -14.91
N ALA A 96 6.54 -1.89 -13.66
CA ALA A 96 6.36 -3.22 -13.08
C ALA A 96 4.98 -3.41 -12.44
N ILE A 97 4.56 -4.67 -12.33
CA ILE A 97 3.47 -5.11 -11.45
C ILE A 97 4.06 -6.09 -10.43
N TYR A 98 3.98 -5.76 -9.14
CA TYR A 98 4.39 -6.64 -8.06
C TYR A 98 3.22 -7.51 -7.61
N ARG A 99 3.47 -8.76 -7.22
CA ARG A 99 2.52 -9.60 -6.48
C ARG A 99 3.03 -9.80 -5.06
N ILE A 100 2.21 -9.47 -4.08
CA ILE A 100 2.46 -9.69 -2.65
C ILE A 100 1.56 -10.81 -2.17
N SER A 101 2.14 -11.90 -1.66
CA SER A 101 1.45 -13.03 -1.05
C SER A 101 2.06 -13.37 0.31
N TYR A 102 1.32 -14.08 1.14
CA TYR A 102 1.75 -14.48 2.47
C TYR A 102 1.75 -16.01 2.60
N GLU A 103 2.87 -16.60 3.01
CA GLU A 103 3.03 -18.06 3.11
C GLU A 103 2.94 -18.59 4.55
N GLY A 104 2.89 -17.70 5.55
CA GLY A 104 2.59 -18.09 6.93
C GLY A 104 3.62 -18.96 7.65
N GLN A 105 4.88 -18.98 7.19
CA GLN A 105 5.97 -19.69 7.89
C GLN A 105 6.29 -19.09 9.25
#